data_AF-A0A0F9C7U9-F1
#
_entry.id   AF-A0A0F9C7U9-F1
#
_cell.length_a   1.000
_cell.length_b   1.000
_cell.length_c   1.000
_cell.angle_alpha   90.00
_cell.angle_beta   90.00
_cell.angle_gamma   90.00
#
_symmetry.space_group_name_H-M   'P 1'
#
loop_
_entity.id
_entity.type
_entity.pdbx_description
1 polymer ?
#
loop_
_entity_poly.entity_id
_entity_poly.type
_entity_poly.pdbx_seq_one_letter_code
_entity_poly.pdbx_strand_id
1 'polypeptide(L)'
;TYIDIRFNSAGDIQLDPDTIDGDEFTLSGSGQGTAGLATGIEYQPVTWLAVLAEHDAEAFNVGARITVPKEWLYDIATVSFNSRFYSNTELADDDTYWGINISMPLSDEAQANYEKPQPAPQPLTTVKLSENKNQQARATVTPSTSPAIEPITKPPQAIPVNALAAQQTQPVPTKQNNIQQIHTLKSSLINDGFENIRVGITQNNQIIVEFENSVFNRNEIDALGLVLGRITESFSDGNNEFIVRLSKQDIPLLQVNGNLNNYRRFIDENITPDLMISTQFSDESTQVVNWADNAPNTSPYFVPRLSFTPSLASTYATELGVYDYSLALQADLHMPLWQGAGVNITGQVNVANTDHFEEGKAFTNARQETGIKRAIVYQTFALPFNIYNQTQIGLFQDYFDFMGITNETVWQSPAGRHKLKAKFGVFDYKDYNVDQ
;
A
#
# COMPACT_ATOMS: atom_id res chain seq x y z
N THR A 1 10.05 -2.57 -14.37
CA THR A 1 10.31 -3.87 -15.02
C THR A 1 10.17 -4.97 -14.00
N TYR A 2 9.40 -6.00 -14.33
CA TYR A 2 9.39 -7.28 -13.62
C TYR A 2 9.48 -8.41 -14.66
N ILE A 3 9.96 -9.55 -14.18
CA ILE A 3 9.91 -10.84 -14.87
C ILE A 3 9.15 -11.76 -13.92
N ASP A 4 8.09 -12.40 -14.40
CA ASP A 4 7.32 -13.42 -13.68
C ASP A 4 7.38 -14.70 -14.52
N ILE A 5 8.13 -15.69 -14.04
CA ILE A 5 8.28 -16.96 -14.72
C ILE A 5 7.38 -17.98 -14.01
N ARG A 6 6.46 -18.58 -14.75
CA ARG A 6 5.50 -19.57 -14.24
C ARG A 6 5.69 -20.89 -14.96
N PHE A 7 5.76 -21.95 -14.16
CA PHE A 7 5.81 -23.32 -14.65
C PHE A 7 4.67 -24.10 -14.00
N ASN A 8 3.98 -24.92 -14.80
CA ASN A 8 3.09 -25.96 -14.29
C ASN A 8 3.37 -27.25 -15.07
N SER A 9 3.73 -28.32 -14.37
CA SER A 9 4.26 -29.55 -14.98
C SER A 9 3.84 -30.79 -14.21
N ALA A 10 3.46 -31.84 -14.94
CA ALA A 10 3.32 -33.19 -14.43
C ALA A 10 4.44 -34.07 -15.03
N GLY A 11 5.47 -34.34 -14.24
CA GLY A 11 6.58 -35.24 -14.59
C GLY A 11 7.98 -34.63 -14.39
N ASP A 12 9.00 -35.46 -14.61
CA ASP A 12 10.41 -35.10 -14.45
C ASP A 12 10.87 -34.07 -15.50
N ILE A 13 11.08 -32.83 -15.04
CA ILE A 13 11.83 -31.78 -15.73
C ILE A 13 13.06 -31.47 -14.88
N GLN A 14 14.24 -31.43 -15.51
CA GLN A 14 15.46 -31.00 -14.84
C GLN A 14 15.84 -29.60 -15.35
N LEU A 15 16.11 -28.70 -14.40
CA LEU A 15 16.73 -27.41 -14.68
C LEU A 15 18.23 -27.63 -14.84
N ASP A 16 18.81 -27.17 -15.96
CA ASP A 16 20.25 -27.10 -16.12
C ASP A 16 20.73 -25.68 -15.72
N PRO A 17 21.29 -25.51 -14.50
CA PRO A 17 21.68 -24.19 -13.99
C PRO A 17 22.89 -23.60 -14.72
N ASP A 18 23.64 -24.41 -15.46
CA ASP A 18 24.81 -23.95 -16.23
C ASP A 18 24.37 -23.18 -17.49
N THR A 19 23.07 -23.16 -17.82
CA THR A 19 22.46 -22.42 -18.95
C THR A 19 21.83 -21.09 -18.55
N ILE A 20 22.15 -20.54 -17.38
CA ILE A 20 21.64 -19.24 -16.90
C ILE A 20 22.71 -18.15 -17.11
N ASP A 21 23.04 -17.85 -18.36
CA ASP A 21 24.08 -16.88 -18.76
C ASP A 21 23.53 -15.58 -19.39
N GLY A 22 22.34 -15.17 -18.96
CA GLY A 22 21.79 -13.83 -19.12
C GLY A 22 20.95 -13.62 -20.38
N ASP A 23 21.33 -14.24 -21.50
CA ASP A 23 20.68 -14.09 -22.80
C ASP A 23 19.90 -15.34 -23.24
N GLU A 24 20.16 -16.51 -22.64
CA GLU A 24 19.47 -17.79 -22.88
C GLU A 24 19.04 -18.47 -21.56
N PHE A 25 18.14 -19.46 -21.65
CA PHE A 25 17.72 -20.33 -20.55
C PHE A 25 17.13 -21.62 -21.14
N THR A 26 17.78 -22.77 -20.90
CA THR A 26 17.37 -24.05 -21.53
C THR A 26 16.66 -24.98 -20.54
N LEU A 27 15.50 -25.49 -20.95
CA LEU A 27 14.74 -26.53 -20.26
C LEU A 27 14.86 -27.86 -21.00
N SER A 28 15.09 -28.95 -20.27
CA SER A 28 14.98 -30.31 -20.82
C SER A 28 14.26 -31.24 -19.85
N GLY A 29 13.42 -32.12 -20.40
CA GLY A 29 12.54 -33.01 -19.63
C GLY A 29 11.63 -33.80 -20.56
N SER A 30 10.94 -34.79 -20.00
CA SER A 30 10.07 -35.71 -20.76
C SER A 30 8.59 -35.61 -20.35
N GLY A 31 8.24 -34.68 -19.46
CA GLY A 31 6.89 -34.45 -18.96
C GLY A 31 5.99 -33.61 -19.88
N GLN A 32 4.70 -33.56 -19.54
CA GLN A 32 3.74 -32.61 -20.09
C GLN A 32 3.65 -31.40 -19.13
N GLY A 33 3.91 -30.19 -19.63
CA GLY A 33 3.87 -28.99 -18.83
C GLY A 33 3.96 -27.71 -19.67
N THR A 34 3.48 -26.60 -19.11
CA THR A 34 3.55 -25.28 -19.73
C THR A 34 4.58 -24.42 -19.00
N ALA A 35 5.46 -23.78 -19.77
CA ALA A 35 6.48 -22.86 -19.32
C ALA A 35 6.17 -21.47 -19.87
N GLY A 36 5.89 -20.51 -18.98
CA GLY A 36 5.52 -19.14 -19.35
C GLY A 36 6.51 -18.11 -18.81
N LEU A 37 7.18 -17.39 -19.70
CA LEU A 37 8.00 -16.21 -19.38
C LEU A 37 7.21 -14.93 -19.63
N ALA A 38 6.64 -14.34 -18.57
CA ALA A 38 6.00 -13.03 -18.64
C ALA A 38 6.99 -11.93 -18.26
N THR A 39 7.13 -10.89 -19.09
CA THR A 39 8.02 -9.75 -18.85
C THR A 39 7.31 -8.44 -19.16
N GLY A 40 7.46 -7.42 -18.30
CA GLY A 40 6.70 -6.18 -18.44
C GLY A 40 7.51 -4.91 -18.17
N ILE A 41 7.38 -3.93 -19.06
CA ILE A 41 7.90 -2.56 -18.92
C ILE A 41 6.72 -1.58 -19.01
N GLU A 42 6.42 -0.92 -17.89
CA GLU A 42 5.62 0.31 -17.89
C GLU A 42 6.56 1.53 -17.86
N TYR A 43 6.28 2.52 -18.70
CA TYR A 43 6.92 3.83 -18.71
C TYR A 43 5.87 4.93 -18.56
N GLN A 44 5.91 5.64 -17.43
CA GLN A 44 4.99 6.73 -17.10
C GLN A 44 5.74 8.08 -17.11
N PRO A 45 5.87 8.76 -18.27
CA PRO A 45 6.57 10.05 -18.36
C PRO A 45 5.85 11.20 -17.66
N VAL A 46 4.53 11.10 -17.47
CA VAL A 46 3.68 12.10 -16.81
C VAL A 46 2.55 11.40 -16.05
N THR A 47 2.02 12.04 -15.01
CA THR A 47 1.01 11.44 -14.11
C THR A 47 -0.23 10.88 -14.83
N TRP A 48 -0.64 11.50 -15.92
CA TRP A 48 -1.83 11.13 -16.70
C TRP A 48 -1.59 10.14 -17.84
N LEU A 49 -0.34 9.75 -18.14
CA LEU A 49 -0.02 8.84 -19.26
C LEU A 49 1.02 7.81 -18.88
N ALA A 50 0.66 6.53 -18.99
CA ALA A 50 1.60 5.41 -19.01
C ALA A 50 1.55 4.68 -20.36
N VAL A 51 2.71 4.23 -20.83
CA VAL A 51 2.86 3.30 -21.96
C VAL A 51 3.33 1.97 -21.40
N LEU A 52 2.71 0.87 -21.83
CA LEU A 52 2.99 -0.48 -21.36
C LEU A 52 3.39 -1.34 -22.55
N ALA A 53 4.49 -2.08 -22.39
CA ALA A 53 4.90 -3.15 -23.29
C ALA A 53 5.15 -4.40 -22.45
N GLU A 54 4.49 -5.50 -22.80
CA GLU A 54 4.62 -6.77 -22.08
C GLU A 54 4.68 -7.94 -23.05
N HIS A 55 5.44 -8.96 -22.69
CA HIS A 55 5.35 -10.30 -23.26
C HIS A 55 4.63 -11.16 -22.22
N ASP A 56 3.51 -11.78 -22.54
CA ASP A 56 2.69 -12.57 -21.60
C ASP A 56 2.96 -14.10 -21.68
N ALA A 57 4.05 -14.46 -22.36
CA ALA A 57 4.48 -15.80 -22.78
C ALA A 57 3.83 -16.36 -24.04
N GLU A 58 2.67 -15.85 -24.47
CA GLU A 58 2.02 -16.23 -25.73
C GLU A 58 2.09 -15.11 -26.77
N ALA A 59 2.00 -13.85 -26.33
CA ALA A 59 2.06 -12.67 -27.18
C ALA A 59 2.86 -11.51 -26.54
N PHE A 60 3.42 -10.68 -27.42
CA PHE A 60 3.89 -9.33 -27.12
C PHE A 60 2.75 -8.33 -27.31
N ASN A 61 2.26 -7.75 -26.22
CA ASN A 61 1.24 -6.71 -26.21
C ASN A 61 1.88 -5.33 -26.02
N VAL A 62 1.37 -4.33 -26.72
CA VAL A 62 1.68 -2.92 -26.45
C VAL A 62 0.40 -2.11 -26.28
N GLY A 63 0.38 -1.27 -25.25
CA GLY A 63 -0.77 -0.46 -24.90
C GLY A 63 -0.41 0.85 -24.20
N ALA A 64 -1.42 1.67 -23.95
CA ALA A 64 -1.32 2.88 -23.17
C ALA A 64 -2.49 3.00 -22.17
N ARG A 65 -2.22 3.65 -21.04
CA ARG A 65 -3.19 4.03 -20.03
C ARG A 65 -3.19 5.54 -19.89
N ILE A 66 -4.33 6.16 -20.19
CA ILE A 66 -4.59 7.58 -19.98
C ILE A 66 -5.45 7.72 -18.71
N THR A 67 -4.90 8.27 -17.64
CA THR A 67 -5.63 8.54 -16.40
C THR A 67 -6.07 10.00 -16.36
N VAL A 68 -7.36 10.23 -16.14
CA VAL A 68 -7.92 11.58 -16.00
C VAL A 68 -7.32 12.25 -14.74
N PRO A 69 -6.78 13.48 -14.83
CA PRO A 69 -6.31 14.23 -13.67
C PRO A 69 -7.43 14.37 -12.63
N LYS A 70 -7.14 14.08 -11.36
CA LYS A 70 -8.17 14.00 -10.29
C LYS A 70 -8.85 15.34 -10.03
N GLU A 71 -8.14 16.43 -10.28
CA GLU A 71 -8.61 17.81 -10.19
C GLU A 71 -9.80 18.07 -11.13
N TRP A 72 -9.89 17.33 -12.26
CA TRP A 72 -11.01 17.42 -13.20
C TRP A 72 -12.23 16.61 -12.74
N LEU A 73 -12.05 15.73 -11.75
CA LEU A 73 -13.06 14.88 -11.15
C LEU A 73 -13.38 15.28 -9.69
N TYR A 74 -12.83 16.41 -9.20
CA TYR A 74 -12.99 16.87 -7.81
C TYR A 74 -12.60 15.80 -6.76
N ASP A 75 -11.60 14.98 -7.09
CA ASP A 75 -11.13 13.81 -6.32
C ASP A 75 -12.19 12.71 -6.04
N ILE A 76 -13.41 12.80 -6.58
CA ILE A 76 -14.49 11.84 -6.28
C ILE A 76 -14.22 10.43 -6.83
N ALA A 77 -13.42 10.32 -7.89
CA ALA A 77 -13.07 9.07 -8.54
C ALA A 77 -11.75 9.21 -9.31
N THR A 78 -11.10 8.07 -9.57
CA THR A 78 -10.03 7.95 -10.57
C THR A 78 -10.59 7.22 -11.78
N VAL A 79 -10.52 7.85 -12.96
CA VAL A 79 -10.95 7.26 -14.25
C VAL A 79 -9.72 7.06 -15.13
N SER A 80 -9.56 5.86 -15.68
CA SER A 80 -8.48 5.53 -16.61
C SER A 80 -9.03 4.87 -17.87
N PHE A 81 -8.60 5.37 -19.03
CA PHE A 81 -8.82 4.76 -20.34
C PHE A 81 -7.59 3.91 -20.68
N ASN A 82 -7.78 2.60 -20.76
CA ASN A 82 -6.75 1.65 -21.18
C ASN A 82 -6.99 1.29 -22.64
N SER A 83 -5.94 1.20 -23.46
CA SER A 83 -6.02 0.54 -24.77
C SER A 83 -4.76 -0.27 -25.05
N ARG A 84 -4.96 -1.53 -25.48
CA ARG A 84 -3.97 -2.27 -26.25
C ARG A 84 -4.15 -1.87 -27.72
N PHE A 85 -3.06 -1.53 -28.40
CA PHE A 85 -3.05 -1.13 -29.81
C PHE A 85 -2.08 -1.99 -30.66
N TYR A 86 -1.43 -2.96 -30.03
CA TYR A 86 -0.67 -4.02 -30.69
C TYR A 86 -0.78 -5.30 -29.88
N SER A 87 -0.96 -6.42 -30.56
CA SER A 87 -0.65 -7.76 -30.08
C SER A 87 -0.04 -8.56 -31.23
N ASN A 88 0.41 -9.77 -30.96
CA ASN A 88 0.65 -10.80 -31.97
C ASN A 88 0.05 -12.15 -31.57
N THR A 89 -0.97 -12.13 -30.69
CA THR A 89 -1.73 -13.34 -30.32
C THR A 89 -2.54 -13.85 -31.52
N GLU A 90 -2.54 -15.16 -31.74
CA GLU A 90 -3.43 -15.79 -32.74
C GLU A 90 -4.83 -16.10 -32.17
N LEU A 91 -5.09 -15.76 -30.89
CA LEU A 91 -6.36 -16.04 -30.18
C LEU A 91 -7.41 -14.92 -30.28
N ALA A 92 -7.13 -13.82 -30.98
CA ALA A 92 -8.05 -12.68 -31.10
C ALA A 92 -8.16 -12.19 -32.55
N ASP A 93 -9.38 -11.97 -33.03
CA ASP A 93 -9.64 -11.40 -34.37
C ASP A 93 -9.24 -9.90 -34.48
N ASP A 94 -8.97 -9.24 -33.36
CA ASP A 94 -8.63 -7.81 -33.28
C ASP A 94 -7.46 -7.57 -32.30
N ASP A 95 -6.37 -6.95 -32.79
CA ASP A 95 -5.23 -6.53 -31.96
C ASP A 95 -5.65 -5.48 -30.90
N THR A 96 -6.68 -4.70 -31.22
CA THR A 96 -7.04 -3.48 -30.50
C THR A 96 -8.10 -3.73 -29.43
N TYR A 97 -7.69 -3.64 -28.16
CA TYR A 97 -8.60 -3.62 -27.01
C TYR A 97 -8.72 -2.21 -26.45
N TRP A 98 -9.90 -1.86 -25.92
CA TRP A 98 -10.15 -0.63 -25.19
C TRP A 98 -11.05 -0.90 -23.98
N GLY A 99 -10.71 -0.30 -22.85
CA GLY A 99 -11.43 -0.47 -21.59
C GLY A 99 -11.41 0.80 -20.74
N ILE A 100 -12.48 1.02 -19.99
CA ILE A 100 -12.60 2.15 -19.05
C ILE A 100 -12.58 1.57 -17.64
N ASN A 101 -11.59 1.95 -16.84
CA ASN A 101 -11.53 1.65 -15.42
C ASN A 101 -12.02 2.86 -14.62
N ILE A 102 -12.86 2.62 -13.62
CA ILE A 102 -13.41 3.64 -12.72
C ILE A 102 -13.25 3.13 -11.29
N SER A 103 -12.47 3.84 -10.48
CA SER A 103 -12.29 3.55 -9.06
C SER A 103 -12.81 4.71 -8.22
N MET A 104 -13.77 4.43 -7.33
CA MET A 104 -14.40 5.41 -6.44
C MET A 104 -14.37 4.88 -5.00
N PRO A 105 -13.75 5.59 -4.05
CA PRO A 105 -13.82 5.21 -2.64
C PRO A 105 -15.21 5.53 -2.07
N LEU A 106 -15.85 4.57 -1.40
CA LEU A 106 -17.25 4.72 -0.96
C LEU A 106 -17.41 5.00 0.55
N SER A 107 -16.33 5.05 1.34
CA SER A 107 -16.44 5.25 2.79
C SER A 107 -16.75 6.70 3.18
N ASP A 108 -17.38 6.90 4.33
CA ASP A 108 -17.84 8.21 4.79
C ASP A 108 -16.66 9.18 5.03
N GLU A 109 -15.49 8.67 5.42
CA GLU A 109 -14.26 9.45 5.59
C GLU A 109 -13.69 9.93 4.25
N ALA A 110 -13.86 9.15 3.17
CA ALA A 110 -13.48 9.58 1.83
C ALA A 110 -14.45 10.67 1.33
N GLN A 111 -15.76 10.46 1.52
CA GLN A 111 -16.80 11.42 1.14
C GLN A 111 -16.67 12.77 1.88
N ALA A 112 -16.16 12.77 3.12
CA ALA A 112 -15.91 13.99 3.89
C ALA A 112 -14.82 14.90 3.27
N ASN A 113 -13.90 14.33 2.48
CA ASN A 113 -12.76 15.04 1.89
C ASN A 113 -12.98 15.46 0.42
N TYR A 114 -14.12 15.13 -0.19
CA TYR A 114 -14.42 15.55 -1.56
C TYR A 114 -14.61 17.07 -1.68
N GLU A 115 -13.92 17.70 -2.64
CA GLU A 115 -14.23 19.07 -3.02
C GLU A 115 -15.64 19.13 -3.61
N LYS A 116 -16.56 19.81 -2.93
CA LYS A 116 -17.94 19.97 -3.44
C LYS A 116 -17.90 20.85 -4.70
N PRO A 117 -18.25 20.34 -5.89
CA PRO A 117 -18.15 21.10 -7.13
C PRO A 117 -19.02 22.35 -7.03
N GLN A 118 -18.40 23.52 -7.12
CA GLN A 118 -19.12 24.79 -7.05
C GLN A 118 -20.02 24.94 -8.29
N PRO A 119 -21.25 25.49 -8.15
CA PRO A 119 -22.11 25.75 -9.28
C PRO A 119 -21.39 26.60 -10.33
N ALA A 120 -21.46 26.18 -11.60
CA ALA A 120 -20.84 26.91 -12.70
C ALA A 120 -21.30 28.39 -12.70
N PRO A 121 -20.38 29.37 -12.82
CA PRO A 121 -20.73 30.79 -12.75
C PRO A 121 -21.85 31.14 -13.74
N GLN A 122 -22.94 31.74 -13.23
CA GLN A 122 -24.05 32.13 -14.08
C GLN A 122 -23.57 33.15 -15.13
N PRO A 123 -23.93 32.98 -16.42
CA PRO A 123 -23.53 33.91 -17.46
C PRO A 123 -23.99 35.33 -17.11
N LEU A 124 -23.07 36.29 -17.16
CA LEU A 124 -23.37 37.71 -16.94
C LEU A 124 -24.35 38.19 -18.01
N THR A 125 -25.62 38.34 -17.63
CA THR A 125 -26.70 38.77 -18.53
C THR A 125 -26.34 40.08 -19.22
N THR A 126 -26.29 40.05 -20.55
CA THR A 126 -25.76 41.14 -21.39
C THR A 126 -26.39 42.50 -21.06
N VAL A 127 -25.53 43.48 -20.75
CA VAL A 127 -25.95 44.87 -20.52
C VAL A 127 -26.62 45.43 -21.77
N LYS A 128 -27.94 45.68 -21.69
CA LYS A 128 -28.65 46.49 -22.68
C LYS A 128 -28.28 47.95 -22.50
N LEU A 129 -27.54 48.51 -23.46
CA LEU A 129 -27.14 49.91 -23.43
C LEU A 129 -28.25 50.82 -23.97
N SER A 130 -28.48 51.94 -23.28
CA SER A 130 -29.04 53.20 -23.80
C SER A 130 -30.45 53.21 -24.40
N GLU A 131 -31.41 53.77 -23.65
CA GLU A 131 -32.15 54.93 -24.15
C GLU A 131 -31.98 56.10 -23.17
N ASN A 132 -31.75 57.31 -23.70
CA ASN A 132 -31.41 58.49 -22.92
C ASN A 132 -32.36 59.63 -23.30
N LYS A 133 -33.19 60.12 -22.37
CA LYS A 133 -33.99 61.34 -22.56
C LYS A 133 -33.90 62.24 -21.33
N ASN A 134 -33.36 63.44 -21.58
CA ASN A 134 -32.95 64.45 -20.62
C ASN A 134 -34.01 64.80 -19.56
N GLN A 135 -33.53 65.10 -18.34
CA GLN A 135 -33.85 66.40 -17.74
C GLN A 135 -32.78 66.92 -16.76
N GLN A 136 -32.65 68.24 -16.86
CA GLN A 136 -31.96 69.25 -16.04
C GLN A 136 -32.05 69.04 -14.51
N ALA A 137 -31.15 69.57 -13.67
CA ALA A 137 -29.89 70.31 -13.90
C ALA A 137 -29.11 70.54 -12.57
N ARG A 138 -27.98 71.26 -12.70
CA ARG A 138 -27.25 72.05 -11.67
C ARG A 138 -26.17 71.29 -10.86
N ALA A 139 -24.93 71.77 -10.99
CA ALA A 139 -23.77 71.34 -10.23
C ALA A 139 -23.40 72.34 -9.12
N THR A 140 -22.69 71.86 -8.09
CA THR A 140 -21.68 72.62 -7.33
C THR A 140 -20.57 71.70 -6.82
N VAL A 141 -19.40 71.83 -7.44
CA VAL A 141 -18.00 71.88 -6.93
C VAL A 141 -17.60 71.18 -5.61
N THR A 142 -16.43 70.51 -5.67
CA THR A 142 -15.50 69.97 -4.66
C THR A 142 -14.80 71.05 -3.77
N PRO A 143 -13.77 70.81 -2.90
CA PRO A 143 -13.00 69.58 -2.56
C PRO A 143 -12.82 69.27 -1.04
N SER A 144 -11.94 68.28 -0.78
CA SER A 144 -11.41 67.74 0.49
C SER A 144 -10.69 68.71 1.46
N THR A 145 -10.68 68.38 2.77
CA THR A 145 -9.56 68.69 3.70
C THR A 145 -9.52 67.81 4.97
N SER A 146 -8.32 67.56 5.48
CA SER A 146 -7.97 67.24 6.90
C SER A 146 -6.79 68.16 7.30
N PRO A 147 -6.62 68.61 8.57
CA PRO A 147 -5.72 67.88 9.51
C PRO A 147 -5.92 68.19 11.05
N ALA A 148 -4.96 67.75 11.89
CA ALA A 148 -4.63 68.15 13.28
C ALA A 148 -5.54 67.63 14.45
N ILE A 149 -5.09 67.24 15.68
CA ILE A 149 -3.90 67.46 16.58
C ILE A 149 -4.06 68.69 17.51
N GLU A 150 -3.76 68.68 18.84
CA GLU A 150 -3.21 67.64 19.78
C GLU A 150 -4.32 67.20 20.81
N PRO A 151 -4.28 67.25 22.19
CA PRO A 151 -3.27 67.60 23.22
C PRO A 151 -2.87 66.45 24.22
N ILE A 152 -1.75 66.60 24.95
CA ILE A 152 -1.22 65.66 25.97
C ILE A 152 -0.99 66.33 27.35
N THR A 153 -1.24 65.62 28.48
CA THR A 153 -0.74 66.04 29.82
C THR A 153 -0.18 64.90 30.72
N LYS A 154 1.15 64.97 30.90
CA LYS A 154 2.13 64.41 31.90
C LYS A 154 1.66 64.18 33.36
N PRO A 155 2.50 63.63 34.30
CA PRO A 155 3.92 63.19 34.21
C PRO A 155 4.26 61.76 34.76
N PRO A 156 5.52 61.29 34.66
CA PRO A 156 5.98 59.98 35.15
C PRO A 156 6.74 60.01 36.50
N GLN A 157 7.04 58.82 37.05
CA GLN A 157 8.08 58.57 38.07
C GLN A 157 8.94 57.35 37.68
N ALA A 158 10.14 57.19 38.26
CA ALA A 158 11.17 56.30 37.71
C ALA A 158 12.05 55.61 38.77
N ILE A 159 12.28 54.30 38.56
CA ILE A 159 13.33 53.39 39.10
C ILE A 159 13.49 53.31 40.65
N PRO A 160 13.74 52.09 41.20
CA PRO A 160 15.08 51.52 41.16
C PRO A 160 15.14 50.05 40.73
N VAL A 161 16.25 49.67 40.11
CA VAL A 161 16.65 48.27 39.93
C VAL A 161 17.19 47.75 41.25
N ASN A 162 16.80 46.54 41.65
CA ASN A 162 17.64 45.72 42.52
C ASN A 162 17.41 44.22 42.27
N ALA A 163 18.43 43.41 42.56
CA ALA A 163 18.51 42.01 42.12
C ALA A 163 18.11 40.99 43.21
N LEU A 164 18.36 39.70 42.91
CA LEU A 164 18.39 38.55 43.83
C LEU A 164 17.04 37.91 44.22
N ALA A 165 16.46 37.22 43.25
CA ALA A 165 15.81 35.92 43.50
C ALA A 165 16.20 34.94 42.39
N ALA A 166 17.39 34.34 42.51
CA ALA A 166 17.87 33.36 41.54
C ALA A 166 17.13 32.02 41.73
N GLN A 167 15.96 31.89 41.09
CA GLN A 167 15.35 30.58 40.89
C GLN A 167 16.27 29.77 39.97
N GLN A 168 17.04 28.86 40.57
CA GLN A 168 17.81 27.87 39.83
C GLN A 168 16.83 26.91 39.16
N THR A 169 16.51 27.16 37.89
CA THR A 169 15.95 26.14 36.99
C THR A 169 17.04 25.10 36.75
N GLN A 170 17.25 24.21 37.71
CA GLN A 170 18.14 23.08 37.55
C GLN A 170 17.60 22.20 36.42
N PRO A 171 18.39 21.92 35.37
CA PRO A 171 17.93 21.06 34.29
C PRO A 171 17.85 19.62 34.79
N VAL A 172 16.64 19.21 35.19
CA VAL A 172 16.30 17.79 35.36
C VAL A 172 16.65 17.11 34.03
N PRO A 173 17.52 16.08 34.03
CA PRO A 173 18.33 15.78 32.86
C PRO A 173 17.49 15.21 31.72
N THR A 174 17.78 15.67 30.49
CA THR A 174 17.13 15.20 29.25
C THR A 174 17.03 13.68 29.15
N LYS A 175 18.05 12.95 29.62
CA LYS A 175 18.02 11.47 29.69
C LYS A 175 16.80 10.90 30.42
N GLN A 176 16.33 11.52 31.49
CA GLN A 176 15.19 11.04 32.26
C GLN A 176 13.86 11.34 31.55
N ASN A 177 13.78 12.44 30.80
CA ASN A 177 12.64 12.71 29.90
C ASN A 177 12.59 11.69 28.76
N ASN A 178 13.71 11.49 28.05
CA ASN A 178 13.81 10.55 26.93
C ASN A 178 13.36 9.12 27.31
N ILE A 179 13.68 8.65 28.52
CA ILE A 179 13.24 7.33 29.03
C ILE A 179 11.71 7.29 29.20
N GLN A 180 11.10 8.33 29.81
CA GLN A 180 9.65 8.40 29.92
C GLN A 180 8.97 8.45 28.54
N GLN A 181 9.56 9.16 27.58
CA GLN A 181 9.03 9.28 26.22
C GLN A 181 9.03 7.95 25.45
N ILE A 182 10.11 7.14 25.53
CA ILE A 182 10.12 5.81 24.87
C ILE A 182 9.12 4.83 25.51
N HIS A 183 8.90 4.88 26.83
CA HIS A 183 7.86 4.08 27.47
C HIS A 183 6.46 4.53 27.05
N THR A 184 6.16 5.83 27.06
CA THR A 184 4.88 6.38 26.62
C THR A 184 4.58 6.01 25.17
N LEU A 185 5.57 6.16 24.26
CA LEU A 185 5.45 5.76 22.86
C LEU A 185 5.16 4.25 22.72
N LYS A 186 5.90 3.38 23.43
CA LYS A 186 5.65 1.93 23.40
C LYS A 186 4.24 1.59 23.91
N SER A 187 3.77 2.26 24.96
CA SER A 187 2.40 2.08 25.47
C SER A 187 1.33 2.52 24.47
N SER A 188 1.52 3.65 23.78
CA SER A 188 0.61 4.08 22.71
C SER A 188 0.54 3.07 21.57
N LEU A 189 1.68 2.59 21.09
CA LEU A 189 1.73 1.59 20.00
C LEU A 189 1.09 0.24 20.38
N ILE A 190 1.19 -0.17 21.65
CA ILE A 190 0.47 -1.36 22.17
C ILE A 190 -1.04 -1.11 22.16
N ASN A 191 -1.49 0.08 22.55
CA ASN A 191 -2.91 0.45 22.56
C ASN A 191 -3.49 0.63 21.14
N ASP A 192 -2.67 1.04 20.17
CA ASP A 192 -3.00 1.08 18.75
C ASP A 192 -3.09 -0.32 18.12
N GLY A 193 -2.70 -1.38 18.85
CA GLY A 193 -2.85 -2.78 18.48
C GLY A 193 -1.65 -3.42 17.77
N PHE A 194 -0.50 -2.74 17.71
CA PHE A 194 0.69 -3.27 17.02
C PHE A 194 1.37 -4.44 17.77
N GLU A 195 2.06 -5.28 17.02
CA GLU A 195 2.72 -6.50 17.53
C GLU A 195 4.25 -6.37 17.47
N ASN A 196 4.97 -7.23 18.23
CA ASN A 196 6.44 -7.29 18.26
C ASN A 196 7.14 -5.94 18.56
N ILE A 197 6.48 -5.04 19.30
CA ILE A 197 6.92 -3.65 19.41
C ILE A 197 8.22 -3.53 20.24
N ARG A 198 9.23 -2.89 19.64
CA ARG A 198 10.43 -2.37 20.30
C ARG A 198 10.52 -0.87 20.08
N VAL A 199 10.83 -0.14 21.14
CA VAL A 199 11.07 1.31 21.10
C VAL A 199 12.33 1.59 21.90
N GLY A 200 13.25 2.37 21.34
CA GLY A 200 14.48 2.76 22.00
C GLY A 200 15.07 4.06 21.47
N ILE A 201 16.11 4.55 22.12
CA ILE A 201 16.81 5.78 21.74
C ILE A 201 18.33 5.63 21.89
N THR A 202 19.08 6.01 20.86
CA THR A 202 20.55 5.95 20.88
C THR A 202 21.16 7.04 21.77
N GLN A 203 22.44 6.93 22.07
CA GLN A 203 23.19 8.00 22.76
C GLN A 203 23.20 9.34 21.99
N ASN A 204 22.96 9.31 20.67
CA ASN A 204 22.88 10.47 19.79
C ASN A 204 21.43 11.01 19.63
N ASN A 205 20.52 10.64 20.54
CA ASN A 205 19.09 10.97 20.51
C ASN A 205 18.31 10.46 19.27
N GLN A 206 18.87 9.56 18.47
CA GLN A 206 18.13 8.92 17.37
C GLN A 206 17.10 7.93 17.93
N ILE A 207 15.84 8.09 17.54
CA ILE A 207 14.73 7.24 17.97
C ILE A 207 14.68 6.01 17.06
N ILE A 208 14.50 4.82 17.64
CA ILE A 208 14.35 3.57 16.89
C ILE A 208 13.04 2.91 17.31
N VAL A 209 12.19 2.61 16.34
CA VAL A 209 10.94 1.86 16.51
C VAL A 209 10.94 0.67 15.57
N GLU A 210 10.67 -0.52 16.10
CA GLU A 210 10.50 -1.75 15.33
C GLU A 210 9.13 -2.34 15.70
N PHE A 211 8.31 -2.71 14.71
CA PHE A 211 6.95 -3.19 14.95
C PHE A 211 6.44 -4.10 13.81
N GLU A 212 5.38 -4.85 14.10
CA GLU A 212 4.61 -5.61 13.13
C GLU A 212 3.16 -5.08 13.06
N ASN A 213 2.64 -4.99 11.84
CA ASN A 213 1.27 -4.56 11.58
C ASN A 213 0.31 -5.75 11.45
N SER A 214 -0.66 -5.82 12.36
CA SER A 214 -1.81 -6.74 12.33
C SER A 214 -3.17 -6.04 12.20
N VAL A 215 -3.17 -4.70 12.17
CA VAL A 215 -4.37 -3.85 12.23
C VAL A 215 -4.74 -3.28 10.87
N PHE A 216 -3.78 -2.65 10.18
CA PHE A 216 -3.99 -1.95 8.91
C PHE A 216 -3.87 -2.91 7.72
N ASN A 217 -4.77 -3.91 7.68
CA ASN A 217 -4.75 -5.01 6.71
C ASN A 217 -5.00 -4.59 5.24
N ARG A 218 -5.33 -3.31 4.98
CA ARG A 218 -5.49 -2.75 3.64
C ARG A 218 -4.22 -2.07 3.11
N ASN A 219 -3.41 -1.46 3.98
CA ASN A 219 -2.29 -0.62 3.59
C ASN A 219 -1.25 -0.51 4.72
N GLU A 220 -0.05 -1.02 4.48
CA GLU A 220 1.09 -0.94 5.41
C GLU A 220 1.58 0.53 5.60
N ILE A 221 1.27 1.43 4.66
CA ILE A 221 1.65 2.86 4.75
C ILE A 221 0.81 3.60 5.81
N ASP A 222 -0.45 3.23 6.00
CA ASP A 222 -1.32 3.86 7.01
C ASP A 222 -0.79 3.56 8.44
N ALA A 223 -0.33 2.32 8.66
CA ALA A 223 0.35 1.92 9.89
C ALA A 223 1.63 2.74 10.11
N LEU A 224 2.48 2.87 9.09
CA LEU A 224 3.70 3.69 9.17
C LEU A 224 3.38 5.17 9.48
N GLY A 225 2.34 5.73 8.85
CA GLY A 225 1.86 7.08 9.13
C GLY A 225 1.42 7.27 10.59
N LEU A 226 0.66 6.33 11.15
CA LEU A 226 0.28 6.34 12.55
C LEU A 226 1.50 6.23 13.48
N VAL A 227 2.43 5.30 13.23
CA VAL A 227 3.65 5.16 14.03
C VAL A 227 4.48 6.43 14.03
N LEU A 228 4.69 7.07 12.86
CA LEU A 228 5.40 8.33 12.76
C LEU A 228 4.67 9.48 13.49
N GLY A 229 3.34 9.51 13.41
CA GLY A 229 2.49 10.41 14.22
C GLY A 229 2.70 10.23 15.72
N ARG A 230 2.65 8.98 16.22
CA ARG A 230 2.92 8.66 17.64
C ARG A 230 4.32 9.09 18.09
N ILE A 231 5.32 9.02 17.22
CA ILE A 231 6.67 9.55 17.51
C ILE A 231 6.62 11.07 17.66
N THR A 232 5.94 11.81 16.76
CA THR A 232 5.79 13.28 16.91
C THR A 232 5.00 13.71 18.16
N GLU A 233 3.98 12.94 18.57
CA GLU A 233 3.23 13.17 19.82
C GLU A 233 4.12 12.93 21.06
N SER A 234 4.89 11.83 21.06
CA SER A 234 5.71 11.42 22.22
C SER A 234 6.97 12.28 22.38
N PHE A 235 7.49 12.82 21.27
CA PHE A 235 8.68 13.67 21.20
C PHE A 235 8.31 15.06 20.67
N SER A 236 7.58 15.82 21.49
CA SER A 236 7.19 17.21 21.23
C SER A 236 8.38 18.12 20.92
N ASP A 237 9.44 18.00 21.71
CA ASP A 237 10.57 18.94 21.72
C ASP A 237 11.88 18.23 21.31
N GLY A 238 12.33 18.47 20.07
CA GLY A 238 13.65 18.01 19.62
C GLY A 238 13.80 17.85 18.12
N ASN A 239 15.04 18.03 17.63
CA ASN A 239 15.45 17.74 16.26
C ASN A 239 16.02 16.31 16.16
N ASN A 240 15.23 15.33 16.59
CA ASN A 240 15.63 13.93 16.61
C ASN A 240 15.58 13.35 15.18
N GLU A 241 16.56 12.53 14.83
CA GLU A 241 16.39 11.58 13.73
C GLU A 241 15.59 10.37 14.21
N PHE A 242 14.83 9.73 13.32
CA PHE A 242 14.14 8.47 13.60
C PHE A 242 14.51 7.37 12.60
N ILE A 243 14.36 6.13 13.06
CA ILE A 243 14.34 4.92 12.25
C ILE A 243 13.08 4.15 12.64
N VAL A 244 12.19 3.91 11.67
CA VAL A 244 11.01 3.05 11.84
C VAL A 244 11.19 1.82 10.96
N ARG A 245 11.10 0.63 11.57
CA ARG A 245 11.21 -0.67 10.90
C ARG A 245 9.87 -1.39 10.98
N LEU A 246 9.27 -1.64 9.82
CA LEU A 246 8.13 -2.53 9.67
C LEU A 246 8.63 -3.94 9.38
N SER A 247 8.24 -4.88 10.22
CA SER A 247 8.50 -6.31 10.08
C SER A 247 7.20 -7.08 9.84
N LYS A 248 7.33 -8.37 9.51
CA LYS A 248 6.25 -9.35 9.48
C LYS A 248 6.83 -10.72 9.83
N GLN A 249 6.41 -11.31 10.94
CA GLN A 249 6.88 -12.60 11.47
C GLN A 249 8.39 -12.61 11.74
N ASP A 250 8.90 -11.60 12.47
CA ASP A 250 10.33 -11.28 12.69
C ASP A 250 11.17 -11.17 11.38
N ILE A 251 10.55 -10.97 10.22
CA ILE A 251 11.25 -10.61 8.97
C ILE A 251 11.05 -9.13 8.68
N PRO A 252 12.10 -8.29 8.69
CA PRO A 252 12.03 -6.90 8.27
C PRO A 252 11.60 -6.77 6.80
N LEU A 253 10.65 -5.88 6.52
CA LEU A 253 10.11 -5.62 5.16
C LEU A 253 10.42 -4.21 4.66
N LEU A 254 10.39 -3.21 5.55
CA LEU A 254 10.67 -1.81 5.20
C LEU A 254 11.33 -1.06 6.36
N GLN A 255 12.30 -0.22 6.04
CA GLN A 255 12.84 0.80 6.95
C GLN A 255 12.53 2.19 6.40
N VAL A 256 12.04 3.07 7.26
CA VAL A 256 11.83 4.50 6.99
C VAL A 256 12.72 5.30 7.94
N ASN A 257 13.55 6.16 7.37
CA ASN A 257 14.46 7.06 8.07
C ASN A 257 14.04 8.50 7.78
N GLY A 258 14.17 9.39 8.77
CA GLY A 258 13.90 10.82 8.56
C GLY A 258 14.08 11.66 9.82
N ASN A 259 13.93 12.97 9.64
CA ASN A 259 14.05 13.96 10.71
C ASN A 259 12.68 14.32 11.30
N LEU A 260 12.58 14.34 12.63
CA LEU A 260 11.31 14.55 13.33
C LEU A 260 10.74 15.97 13.17
N ASN A 261 11.59 17.00 13.07
CA ASN A 261 11.12 18.36 12.80
C ASN A 261 10.62 18.51 11.36
N ASN A 262 11.24 17.84 10.40
CA ASN A 262 10.73 17.79 9.03
C ASN A 262 9.35 17.11 8.99
N TYR A 263 9.21 15.94 9.60
CA TYR A 263 7.94 15.21 9.62
C TYR A 263 6.83 15.95 10.38
N ARG A 264 7.15 16.62 11.50
CA ARG A 264 6.17 17.48 12.20
C ARG A 264 5.72 18.65 11.31
N ARG A 265 6.60 19.27 10.53
CA ARG A 265 6.22 20.30 9.54
C ARG A 265 5.39 19.73 8.39
N PHE A 266 5.53 18.46 8.00
CA PHE A 266 4.59 17.84 7.07
C PHE A 266 3.17 17.78 7.67
N ILE A 267 3.03 17.42 8.95
CA ILE A 267 1.73 17.43 9.65
C ILE A 267 1.17 18.86 9.78
N ASP A 268 1.98 19.80 10.26
CA ASP A 268 1.53 21.15 10.64
C ASP A 268 1.42 22.14 9.46
N GLU A 269 2.29 22.02 8.44
CA GLU A 269 2.41 22.95 7.31
C GLU A 269 2.08 22.32 5.95
N ASN A 270 1.77 21.02 5.90
CA ASN A 270 1.50 20.25 4.68
C ASN A 270 2.63 20.29 3.62
N ILE A 271 3.89 20.36 4.07
CA ILE A 271 5.06 20.23 3.17
C ILE A 271 5.32 18.76 2.81
N THR A 272 5.98 18.50 1.67
CA THR A 272 6.46 17.14 1.37
C THR A 272 7.49 16.69 2.43
N PRO A 273 7.29 15.54 3.10
CA PRO A 273 8.22 15.05 4.11
C PRO A 273 9.48 14.46 3.46
N ASP A 274 10.64 14.73 4.05
CA ASP A 274 11.94 14.20 3.64
C ASP A 274 12.19 12.86 4.32
N LEU A 275 11.79 11.79 3.64
CA LEU A 275 11.86 10.40 4.12
C LEU A 275 12.72 9.54 3.20
N MET A 276 13.75 8.91 3.78
CA MET A 276 14.54 7.89 3.11
C MET A 276 13.93 6.51 3.39
N ILE A 277 13.52 5.82 2.34
CA ILE A 277 12.90 4.49 2.40
C ILE A 277 13.88 3.44 1.88
N SER A 278 14.08 2.35 2.64
CA SER A 278 14.98 1.23 2.31
C SER A 278 14.29 -0.11 2.54
N THR A 279 14.61 -1.09 1.69
CA THR A 279 14.33 -2.53 1.91
C THR A 279 15.60 -3.31 2.25
N GLN A 280 16.76 -2.64 2.33
CA GLN A 280 17.99 -3.18 2.91
C GLN A 280 18.15 -2.66 4.35
N PHE A 281 18.49 -3.57 5.26
CA PHE A 281 18.70 -3.30 6.68
C PHE A 281 20.19 -3.46 7.01
N SER A 282 20.71 -2.54 7.82
CA SER A 282 22.05 -2.64 8.38
C SER A 282 21.99 -2.63 9.90
N ASP A 283 22.64 -3.62 10.52
CA ASP A 283 22.86 -3.68 11.97
C ASP A 283 24.09 -2.86 12.41
N GLU A 284 24.70 -2.10 11.48
CA GLU A 284 25.89 -1.28 11.74
C GLU A 284 25.68 -0.18 12.80
N SER A 285 24.44 0.08 13.20
CA SER A 285 24.12 0.85 14.41
C SER A 285 24.46 0.08 15.69
N THR A 286 25.72 -0.31 15.86
CA THR A 286 26.34 -0.76 17.12
C THR A 286 26.48 0.37 18.17
N GLN A 287 25.67 1.42 18.02
CA GLN A 287 25.45 2.44 19.04
C GLN A 287 24.64 1.82 20.18
N VAL A 288 24.98 2.16 21.43
CA VAL A 288 24.20 1.67 22.59
C VAL A 288 22.80 2.29 22.56
N VAL A 289 21.81 1.47 22.22
CA VAL A 289 20.38 1.82 22.26
C VAL A 289 19.86 1.61 23.68
N ASN A 290 19.21 2.63 24.24
CA ASN A 290 18.42 2.51 25.46
C ASN A 290 17.01 2.10 25.06
N TRP A 291 16.69 0.81 25.16
CA TRP A 291 15.35 0.27 24.89
C TRP A 291 14.41 0.55 26.07
N ALA A 292 13.10 0.68 25.79
CA ALA A 292 12.08 0.84 26.81
C ALA A 292 11.95 -0.43 27.70
N ASP A 293 11.91 -1.62 27.09
CA ASP A 293 12.01 -2.90 27.80
C ASP A 293 13.00 -3.82 27.08
N ASN A 294 13.54 -4.81 27.79
CA ASN A 294 14.48 -5.80 27.25
C ASN A 294 13.86 -6.82 26.26
N ALA A 295 12.54 -6.76 26.03
CA ALA A 295 11.81 -7.69 25.16
C ALA A 295 10.62 -6.99 24.46
N PRO A 296 10.12 -7.55 23.34
CA PRO A 296 8.80 -7.22 22.82
C PRO A 296 7.71 -7.64 23.83
N ASN A 297 6.70 -6.80 24.04
CA ASN A 297 5.62 -7.07 25.00
C ASN A 297 4.43 -7.83 24.37
N THR A 298 4.41 -7.94 23.04
CA THR A 298 3.40 -8.60 22.23
C THR A 298 4.10 -9.51 21.21
N SER A 299 3.63 -10.76 21.06
CA SER A 299 4.19 -11.76 20.14
C SER A 299 3.20 -12.05 19.02
N PRO A 300 3.63 -12.12 17.74
CA PRO A 300 2.74 -12.44 16.62
C PRO A 300 2.43 -13.95 16.49
N TYR A 301 3.16 -14.79 17.24
CA TYR A 301 3.14 -16.25 17.14
C TYR A 301 2.00 -16.90 17.94
N PHE A 302 1.40 -17.94 17.37
CA PHE A 302 0.22 -18.63 17.89
C PHE A 302 -1.01 -17.73 18.09
N VAL A 303 -1.01 -16.56 17.43
CA VAL A 303 -2.17 -15.67 17.29
C VAL A 303 -2.92 -16.04 16.01
N PRO A 304 -4.08 -16.73 16.08
CA PRO A 304 -4.91 -16.97 14.91
C PRO A 304 -5.63 -15.70 14.48
N ARG A 305 -5.46 -15.30 13.22
CA ARG A 305 -6.16 -14.18 12.57
C ARG A 305 -7.13 -14.79 11.55
N LEU A 306 -8.39 -14.36 11.59
CA LEU A 306 -9.47 -14.87 10.72
C LEU A 306 -10.05 -13.70 9.91
N SER A 307 -9.92 -13.78 8.59
CA SER A 307 -10.48 -12.83 7.64
C SER A 307 -11.66 -13.44 6.90
N PHE A 308 -12.59 -12.60 6.45
CA PHE A 308 -13.70 -13.02 5.60
C PHE A 308 -13.69 -12.21 4.30
N THR A 309 -13.80 -12.89 3.16
CA THR A 309 -13.77 -12.26 1.84
C THR A 309 -14.87 -12.83 0.92
N PRO A 310 -15.55 -12.02 0.10
CA PRO A 310 -16.41 -12.56 -0.95
C PRO A 310 -15.57 -13.13 -2.09
N SER A 311 -16.01 -14.24 -2.67
CA SER A 311 -15.50 -14.76 -3.94
C SER A 311 -16.60 -14.71 -4.99
N LEU A 312 -16.27 -14.28 -6.21
CA LEU A 312 -17.23 -14.07 -7.29
C LEU A 312 -16.65 -14.55 -8.62
N ALA A 313 -17.24 -15.60 -9.19
CA ALA A 313 -17.15 -15.84 -10.63
C ALA A 313 -18.33 -15.13 -11.31
N SER A 314 -18.09 -14.54 -12.48
CA SER A 314 -19.13 -13.86 -13.26
C SER A 314 -18.83 -13.85 -14.75
N THR A 315 -19.87 -13.91 -15.57
CA THR A 315 -19.79 -13.74 -17.02
C THR A 315 -20.77 -12.65 -17.46
N TYR A 316 -20.43 -11.96 -18.56
CA TYR A 316 -21.12 -10.76 -19.03
C TYR A 316 -21.37 -10.87 -20.54
N ALA A 317 -22.54 -10.44 -20.99
CA ALA A 317 -22.92 -10.37 -22.41
C ALA A 317 -22.64 -11.67 -23.21
N THR A 318 -22.90 -12.83 -22.61
CA THR A 318 -22.74 -14.13 -23.27
C THR A 318 -23.98 -14.48 -24.10
N GLU A 319 -23.88 -15.49 -24.98
CA GLU A 319 -25.03 -16.02 -25.72
C GLU A 319 -26.13 -16.61 -24.81
N LEU A 320 -25.78 -16.96 -23.56
CA LEU A 320 -26.69 -17.53 -22.58
C LEU A 320 -27.35 -16.48 -21.70
N GLY A 321 -26.65 -15.37 -21.40
CA GLY A 321 -27.10 -14.37 -20.44
C GLY A 321 -26.31 -13.07 -20.44
N VAL A 322 -27.01 -11.97 -20.15
CA VAL A 322 -26.45 -10.61 -20.04
C VAL A 322 -25.50 -10.49 -18.84
N TYR A 323 -25.85 -11.14 -17.73
CA TYR A 323 -25.02 -11.26 -16.53
C TYR A 323 -25.38 -12.55 -15.80
N ASP A 324 -24.39 -13.41 -15.61
CA ASP A 324 -24.49 -14.67 -14.87
C ASP A 324 -23.38 -14.69 -13.81
N TYR A 325 -23.62 -15.30 -12.65
CA TYR A 325 -22.65 -15.30 -11.56
C TYR A 325 -22.73 -16.51 -10.62
N SER A 326 -21.63 -16.74 -9.90
CA SER A 326 -21.55 -17.61 -8.74
C SER A 326 -20.81 -16.89 -7.62
N LEU A 327 -21.50 -16.68 -6.49
CA LEU A 327 -21.06 -15.95 -5.31
C LEU A 327 -20.82 -16.91 -4.15
N ALA A 328 -19.69 -16.76 -3.48
CA ALA A 328 -19.36 -17.49 -2.25
C ALA A 328 -18.79 -16.55 -1.18
N LEU A 329 -18.78 -17.05 0.06
CA LEU A 329 -18.08 -16.43 1.19
C LEU A 329 -16.89 -17.31 1.58
N GLN A 330 -15.70 -16.71 1.62
CA GLN A 330 -14.47 -17.33 2.09
C GLN A 330 -14.16 -16.92 3.53
N ALA A 331 -13.50 -17.82 4.25
CA ALA A 331 -12.97 -17.64 5.59
C ALA A 331 -11.49 -18.06 5.60
N ASP A 332 -10.60 -17.07 5.73
CA ASP A 332 -9.15 -17.20 5.68
C ASP A 332 -8.57 -17.20 7.09
N LEU A 333 -8.21 -18.37 7.59
CA LEU A 333 -7.47 -18.54 8.84
C LEU A 333 -5.97 -18.45 8.56
N HIS A 334 -5.27 -17.56 9.27
CA HIS A 334 -3.81 -17.41 9.24
C HIS A 334 -3.24 -17.44 10.65
N MET A 335 -2.19 -18.22 10.87
CA MET A 335 -1.53 -18.31 12.18
C MET A 335 -0.01 -18.50 12.02
N PRO A 336 0.81 -17.48 12.35
CA PRO A 336 2.25 -17.62 12.50
C PRO A 336 2.60 -18.60 13.63
N LEU A 337 3.69 -19.34 13.47
CA LEU A 337 4.18 -20.33 14.43
C LEU A 337 5.56 -19.95 15.01
N TRP A 338 6.46 -19.44 14.16
CA TRP A 338 7.78 -18.90 14.52
C TRP A 338 8.26 -17.99 13.36
N GLN A 339 9.48 -17.44 13.46
CA GLN A 339 10.03 -16.50 12.48
C GLN A 339 9.88 -16.99 11.03
N GLY A 340 9.21 -16.17 10.22
CA GLY A 340 8.86 -16.44 8.82
C GLY A 340 7.92 -17.61 8.55
N ALA A 341 7.38 -18.30 9.57
CA ALA A 341 6.63 -19.54 9.40
C ALA A 341 5.20 -19.46 9.92
N GLY A 342 4.30 -20.20 9.29
CA GLY A 342 2.91 -20.26 9.71
C GLY A 342 2.08 -21.30 8.97
N VAL A 343 0.79 -21.33 9.31
CA VAL A 343 -0.25 -22.04 8.57
C VAL A 343 -1.22 -21.06 7.94
N ASN A 344 -1.79 -21.43 6.81
CA ASN A 344 -2.96 -20.76 6.24
C ASN A 344 -3.96 -21.81 5.73
N ILE A 345 -5.21 -21.63 6.13
CA ILE A 345 -6.33 -22.48 5.76
C ILE A 345 -7.46 -21.56 5.26
N THR A 346 -7.90 -21.77 4.03
CA THR A 346 -9.01 -21.02 3.41
C THR A 346 -10.16 -21.99 3.19
N GLY A 347 -11.28 -21.75 3.87
CA GLY A 347 -12.56 -22.43 3.61
C GLY A 347 -13.49 -21.54 2.79
N GLN A 348 -14.29 -22.11 1.90
CA GLN A 348 -15.28 -21.41 1.10
C GLN A 348 -16.67 -22.06 1.24
N VAL A 349 -17.72 -21.24 1.23
CA VAL A 349 -19.13 -21.69 1.18
C VAL A 349 -19.85 -20.95 0.04
N ASN A 350 -20.44 -21.69 -0.89
CA ASN A 350 -21.31 -21.14 -1.94
C ASN A 350 -22.55 -20.48 -1.32
N VAL A 351 -22.89 -19.28 -1.79
CA VAL A 351 -23.97 -18.44 -1.25
C VAL A 351 -25.14 -18.30 -2.23
N ALA A 352 -24.84 -18.07 -3.52
CA ALA A 352 -25.85 -17.92 -4.57
C ALA A 352 -25.24 -18.12 -5.96
N ASN A 353 -26.00 -18.69 -6.89
CA ASN A 353 -25.64 -18.81 -8.30
C ASN A 353 -26.82 -18.33 -9.18
N THR A 354 -26.55 -18.07 -10.46
CA THR A 354 -27.57 -18.01 -11.51
C THR A 354 -27.72 -19.38 -12.21
N ASP A 355 -28.82 -19.58 -12.94
CA ASP A 355 -29.20 -20.84 -13.57
C ASP A 355 -28.12 -21.47 -14.48
N HIS A 356 -27.18 -20.69 -15.02
CA HIS A 356 -26.07 -21.18 -15.84
C HIS A 356 -24.81 -21.58 -15.05
N PHE A 357 -24.70 -21.15 -13.79
CA PHE A 357 -23.63 -21.52 -12.84
C PHE A 357 -24.00 -22.68 -11.89
N GLU A 358 -25.26 -23.13 -11.91
CA GLU A 358 -25.66 -24.34 -11.19
C GLU A 358 -25.01 -25.62 -11.76
N GLU A 359 -25.23 -26.75 -11.10
CA GLU A 359 -24.61 -28.03 -11.45
C GLU A 359 -25.18 -28.63 -12.75
N GLY A 360 -24.31 -29.15 -13.62
CA GLY A 360 -24.69 -29.68 -14.94
C GLY A 360 -25.08 -28.61 -15.98
N LYS A 361 -24.45 -27.43 -15.89
CA LYS A 361 -24.73 -26.23 -16.70
C LYS A 361 -23.46 -25.69 -17.36
N ALA A 362 -23.63 -24.70 -18.24
CA ALA A 362 -22.54 -24.15 -19.06
C ALA A 362 -21.36 -23.58 -18.27
N PHE A 363 -21.60 -23.03 -17.07
CA PHE A 363 -20.57 -22.42 -16.22
C PHE A 363 -20.29 -23.22 -14.94
N THR A 364 -20.74 -24.48 -14.82
CA THR A 364 -20.48 -25.33 -13.62
C THR A 364 -19.01 -25.37 -13.24
N ASN A 365 -18.10 -25.52 -14.22
CA ASN A 365 -16.66 -25.62 -13.97
C ASN A 365 -16.06 -24.32 -13.38
N ALA A 366 -16.74 -23.18 -13.50
CA ALA A 366 -16.32 -21.89 -12.95
C ALA A 366 -17.10 -21.50 -11.68
N ARG A 367 -17.92 -22.41 -11.13
CA ARG A 367 -18.75 -22.18 -9.93
C ARG A 367 -17.88 -21.99 -8.68
N GLN A 368 -18.29 -21.07 -7.82
CA GLN A 368 -17.64 -20.83 -6.53
C GLN A 368 -18.10 -21.86 -5.50
N GLU A 369 -17.57 -23.07 -5.62
CA GLU A 369 -17.98 -24.22 -4.81
C GLU A 369 -17.64 -24.11 -3.31
N THR A 370 -18.39 -24.84 -2.50
CA THR A 370 -18.16 -25.04 -1.07
C THR A 370 -17.03 -26.06 -0.87
N GLY A 371 -15.98 -25.71 -0.13
CA GLY A 371 -14.83 -26.60 0.08
C GLY A 371 -13.68 -25.97 0.88
N ILE A 372 -12.56 -26.69 0.99
CA ILE A 372 -11.32 -26.16 1.55
C ILE A 372 -10.43 -25.72 0.39
N LYS A 373 -10.50 -24.43 0.04
CA LYS A 373 -9.74 -23.86 -1.09
C LYS A 373 -8.23 -23.91 -0.87
N ARG A 374 -7.77 -23.91 0.39
CA ARG A 374 -6.34 -24.01 0.73
C ARG A 374 -6.15 -24.60 2.12
N ALA A 375 -5.12 -25.43 2.30
CA ALA A 375 -4.64 -25.84 3.62
C ALA A 375 -3.14 -26.11 3.56
N ILE A 376 -2.33 -25.12 3.93
CA ILE A 376 -0.86 -25.14 3.78
C ILE A 376 -0.12 -24.83 5.08
N VAL A 377 1.12 -25.32 5.14
CA VAL A 377 2.20 -24.83 6.00
C VAL A 377 3.17 -24.06 5.11
N TYR A 378 3.76 -22.96 5.60
CA TYR A 378 4.82 -22.24 4.90
C TYR A 378 5.99 -21.87 5.82
N GLN A 379 7.16 -21.69 5.21
CA GLN A 379 8.35 -21.11 5.84
C GLN A 379 8.99 -20.13 4.87
N THR A 380 9.23 -18.92 5.36
CA THR A 380 9.91 -17.83 4.68
C THR A 380 11.26 -17.57 5.35
N PHE A 381 12.29 -17.28 4.56
CA PHE A 381 13.62 -16.89 5.00
C PHE A 381 14.00 -15.56 4.36
N ALA A 382 14.49 -14.62 5.18
CA ALA A 382 15.27 -13.49 4.69
C ALA A 382 16.73 -13.94 4.56
N LEU A 383 17.32 -13.72 3.40
CA LEU A 383 18.68 -14.09 3.02
C LEU A 383 19.48 -12.82 2.70
N PRO A 384 20.82 -12.88 2.68
CA PRO A 384 21.67 -11.75 2.31
C PRO A 384 21.31 -11.12 0.95
N PHE A 385 21.66 -9.85 0.78
CA PHE A 385 21.44 -9.07 -0.45
C PHE A 385 19.96 -8.88 -0.84
N ASN A 386 19.07 -8.79 0.16
CA ASN A 386 17.62 -8.60 -0.02
C ASN A 386 16.95 -9.71 -0.85
N ILE A 387 17.38 -10.95 -0.64
CA ILE A 387 16.72 -12.14 -1.19
C ILE A 387 15.77 -12.71 -0.14
N TYR A 388 14.53 -12.98 -0.53
CA TYR A 388 13.52 -13.63 0.29
C TYR A 388 13.10 -14.93 -0.38
N ASN A 389 13.16 -16.05 0.33
CA ASN A 389 12.68 -17.34 -0.17
C ASN A 389 11.51 -17.81 0.69
N GLN A 390 10.40 -18.21 0.06
CA GLN A 390 9.23 -18.77 0.74
C GLN A 390 8.85 -20.12 0.14
N THR A 391 8.94 -21.18 0.95
CA THR A 391 8.42 -22.51 0.60
C THR A 391 7.04 -22.70 1.23
N GLN A 392 6.11 -23.31 0.49
CA GLN A 392 4.75 -23.61 0.94
C GLN A 392 4.41 -25.05 0.55
N ILE A 393 3.83 -25.82 1.47
CA ILE A 393 3.49 -27.23 1.27
C ILE A 393 2.05 -27.46 1.76
N GLY A 394 1.23 -28.15 0.96
CA GLY A 394 -0.10 -28.59 1.38
C GLY A 394 -1.12 -28.67 0.25
N LEU A 395 -2.40 -28.56 0.62
CA LEU A 395 -3.52 -28.55 -0.31
C LEU A 395 -3.68 -27.16 -0.96
N PHE A 396 -3.76 -27.15 -2.28
CA PHE A 396 -4.18 -26.03 -3.10
C PHE A 396 -5.36 -26.51 -3.96
N GLN A 397 -6.54 -25.93 -3.79
CA GLN A 397 -7.68 -26.18 -4.67
C GLN A 397 -7.94 -24.95 -5.54
N ASP A 398 -7.83 -25.15 -6.85
CA ASP A 398 -8.22 -24.17 -7.87
C ASP A 398 -9.46 -24.73 -8.60
N TYR A 399 -9.30 -25.23 -9.82
CA TYR A 399 -10.26 -26.12 -10.50
C TYR A 399 -10.29 -27.55 -9.92
N PHE A 400 -9.19 -28.02 -9.33
CA PHE A 400 -9.04 -29.36 -8.78
C PHE A 400 -8.25 -29.33 -7.47
N ASP A 401 -8.32 -30.41 -6.69
CA ASP A 401 -7.56 -30.61 -5.45
C ASP A 401 -6.12 -31.07 -5.77
N PHE A 402 -5.14 -30.20 -5.58
CA PHE A 402 -3.72 -30.53 -5.72
C PHE A 402 -3.04 -30.61 -4.35
N MET A 403 -2.26 -31.68 -4.13
CA MET A 403 -1.22 -31.68 -3.10
C MET A 403 0.04 -31.12 -3.73
N GLY A 404 0.60 -30.04 -3.19
CA GLY A 404 1.70 -29.35 -3.87
C GLY A 404 2.80 -28.83 -2.95
N ILE A 405 3.96 -28.63 -3.55
CA ILE A 405 5.06 -27.84 -3.02
C ILE A 405 5.24 -26.64 -3.96
N THR A 406 5.21 -25.43 -3.42
CA THR A 406 5.59 -24.22 -4.15
C THR A 406 6.77 -23.54 -3.49
N ASN A 407 7.67 -22.98 -4.29
CA ASN A 407 8.74 -22.11 -3.83
C ASN A 407 8.66 -20.77 -4.56
N GLU A 408 8.76 -19.67 -3.82
CA GLU A 408 8.87 -18.33 -4.37
C GLU A 408 10.16 -17.69 -3.88
N THR A 409 11.03 -17.29 -4.81
CA THR A 409 12.23 -16.50 -4.52
C THR A 409 12.05 -15.10 -5.08
N VAL A 410 12.24 -14.09 -4.23
CA VAL A 410 12.17 -12.67 -4.57
C VAL A 410 13.49 -12.02 -4.24
N TRP A 411 14.06 -11.28 -5.20
CA TRP A 411 15.11 -10.30 -4.93
C TRP A 411 14.54 -8.89 -5.07
N GLN A 412 14.97 -7.96 -4.21
CA GLN A 412 14.58 -6.55 -4.33
C GLN A 412 15.77 -5.61 -4.10
N SER A 413 15.99 -4.66 -5.01
CA SER A 413 17.04 -3.65 -4.88
C SER A 413 16.93 -2.87 -3.55
N PRO A 414 18.03 -2.40 -2.93
CA PRO A 414 18.02 -1.73 -1.63
C PRO A 414 17.03 -0.57 -1.46
N ALA A 415 16.79 0.22 -2.51
CA ALA A 415 15.83 1.33 -2.50
C ALA A 415 14.39 0.91 -2.89
N GLY A 416 14.07 -0.39 -2.87
CA GLY A 416 12.76 -0.96 -3.24
C GLY A 416 12.41 -0.94 -4.75
N ARG A 417 13.09 -0.10 -5.56
CA ARG A 417 12.70 0.27 -6.95
C ARG A 417 12.68 -0.86 -7.99
N HIS A 418 13.48 -1.89 -7.82
CA HIS A 418 13.55 -3.05 -8.73
C HIS A 418 13.27 -4.33 -7.95
N LYS A 419 12.48 -5.23 -8.55
CA LYS A 419 12.10 -6.52 -7.98
C LYS A 419 12.18 -7.60 -9.06
N LEU A 420 12.86 -8.69 -8.75
CA LEU A 420 12.87 -9.92 -9.55
C LEU A 420 12.17 -11.02 -8.75
N LYS A 421 11.43 -11.90 -9.44
CA LYS A 421 10.67 -12.98 -8.83
C LYS A 421 10.78 -14.25 -9.67
N ALA A 422 11.14 -15.34 -9.04
CA ALA A 422 11.04 -16.68 -9.59
C ALA A 422 10.03 -17.48 -8.76
N LYS A 423 9.10 -18.19 -9.40
CA LYS A 423 8.13 -19.05 -8.73
C LYS A 423 8.12 -20.43 -9.36
N PHE A 424 8.28 -21.45 -8.52
CA PHE A 424 8.29 -22.85 -8.90
C PHE A 424 7.16 -23.57 -8.18
N GLY A 425 6.61 -24.60 -8.81
CA GLY A 425 5.55 -25.44 -8.25
C GLY A 425 5.62 -26.86 -8.79
N VAL A 426 5.43 -27.83 -7.90
CA VAL A 426 5.20 -29.23 -8.24
C VAL A 426 3.88 -29.62 -7.58
N PHE A 427 2.96 -30.20 -8.35
CA PHE A 427 1.59 -30.46 -7.95
C PHE A 427 1.18 -31.88 -8.32
N ASP A 428 0.94 -32.71 -7.31
CA ASP A 428 0.29 -34.00 -7.47
C ASP A 428 -1.23 -33.79 -7.47
N TYR A 429 -1.85 -34.03 -8.62
CA TYR A 429 -3.30 -34.07 -8.78
C TYR A 429 -3.89 -35.20 -7.92
N LYS A 430 -4.85 -34.87 -7.05
CA LYS A 430 -5.65 -35.89 -6.37
C LYS A 430 -6.86 -36.23 -7.21
N ASP A 431 -6.86 -37.46 -7.72
CA ASP A 431 -7.98 -38.01 -8.48
C ASP A 431 -9.26 -38.01 -7.65
N TYR A 432 -10.34 -37.44 -8.21
CA TYR A 432 -11.68 -37.57 -7.64
C TYR A 432 -12.40 -38.72 -8.35
N ASN A 433 -13.00 -39.62 -7.58
CA ASN A 433 -13.44 -40.93 -8.06
C ASN A 433 -14.23 -40.90 -9.38
N VAL A 434 -13.71 -41.63 -10.37
CA VAL A 434 -14.51 -42.17 -11.47
C VAL A 434 -15.31 -43.38 -10.95
N ASP A 435 -16.20 -43.15 -9.97
CA ASP A 435 -17.12 -44.15 -9.39
C ASP A 435 -18.17 -43.47 -8.46
N GLN A 436 -19.27 -42.95 -9.04
CA GLN A 436 -20.67 -43.04 -8.56
C GLN A 436 -21.65 -42.89 -9.74
#